data_AF-A0A4S4B6G1-F1
#
_entry.id   AF-A0A4S4B6G1-F1
#
_cell.length_a   1.000
_cell.length_b   1.000
_cell.length_c   1.000
_cell.angle_alpha   90.00
_cell.angle_beta   90.00
_cell.angle_gamma   90.00
#
_symmetry.space_group_name_H-M   'P 1'
#
loop_
_entity.id
_entity.type
_entity.pdbx_description
1 polymer ?
#
loop_
_entity_poly.entity_id
_entity_poly.type
_entity_poly.pdbx_seq_one_letter_code
_entity_poly.pdbx_strand_id
1 'polypeptide(L)'
;MPGRQISALAFVIWLFAVSSYAVAESQMEYAEKTQGSWLRQNELMENSYNRLLLEAEAELNEGPAQQLIKAKKQWEDFRKLFCKSVSSIYGGQWASVHESECRAKLAKQLQNTADSYGW
;
A
#
# COMPACT_ATOMS: atom_id res chain seq x y z
N MET A 1 -28.48 26.06 -43.14
CA MET A 1 -27.61 24.87 -43.25
C MET A 1 -27.19 24.43 -41.84
N PRO A 2 -27.71 23.30 -41.31
CA PRO A 2 -27.52 22.89 -39.92
C PRO A 2 -26.28 22.00 -39.66
N GLY A 3 -25.43 21.74 -40.66
CA GLY A 3 -24.31 20.79 -40.56
C GLY A 3 -23.08 21.26 -39.76
N ARG A 4 -22.96 22.56 -39.43
CA ARG A 4 -21.75 23.10 -38.79
C ARG A 4 -21.74 22.97 -37.25
N GLN A 5 -22.91 22.94 -36.60
CA GLN A 5 -23.01 22.81 -35.14
C GLN A 5 -22.80 21.37 -34.65
N ILE A 6 -23.21 20.37 -35.44
CA ILE A 6 -23.07 18.94 -35.09
C ILE A 6 -21.60 18.52 -35.04
N SER A 7 -20.77 19.08 -35.94
CA SER A 7 -19.33 18.78 -36.01
C SER A 7 -18.55 19.34 -34.80
N ALA A 8 -18.93 20.51 -34.29
CA ALA A 8 -18.30 21.09 -33.10
C ALA A 8 -18.64 20.32 -31.82
N LEU A 9 -19.90 19.88 -31.66
CA LEU A 9 -20.35 19.05 -30.53
C LEU A 9 -19.63 17.69 -30.50
N ALA A 10 -19.50 17.03 -31.65
CA ALA A 10 -18.79 15.76 -31.76
C ALA A 10 -17.30 15.88 -31.39
N PHE A 11 -16.64 16.99 -31.76
CA PHE A 11 -15.25 17.28 -31.42
C PHE A 11 -15.05 17.50 -29.91
N VAL A 12 -15.96 18.24 -29.27
CA VAL A 12 -15.92 18.50 -27.82
C VAL A 12 -16.12 17.20 -27.03
N ILE A 13 -17.08 16.36 -27.44
CA ILE A 13 -17.31 15.04 -26.81
C ILE A 13 -16.07 14.14 -26.95
N TRP A 14 -15.42 14.14 -28.12
CA TRP A 14 -14.16 13.41 -28.33
C TRP A 14 -13.02 13.89 -27.42
N LEU A 15 -12.86 15.21 -27.24
CA LEU A 15 -11.84 15.76 -26.34
C LEU A 15 -12.09 15.37 -24.88
N PHE A 16 -13.35 15.37 -24.43
CA PHE A 16 -13.70 14.92 -23.08
C PHE A 16 -13.54 13.42 -22.89
N ALA A 17 -13.87 12.61 -23.90
CA ALA A 17 -13.67 11.17 -23.84
C ALA A 17 -12.17 10.83 -23.73
N VAL A 18 -11.34 11.33 -24.64
CA VAL A 18 -9.89 11.05 -24.67
C VAL A 18 -9.18 11.52 -23.40
N SER A 19 -9.55 12.68 -22.85
CA SER A 19 -9.00 13.16 -21.58
C SER A 19 -9.43 12.30 -20.40
N SER A 20 -10.67 11.81 -20.39
CA SER A 20 -11.16 10.90 -19.35
C SER A 20 -10.45 9.55 -19.38
N TYR A 21 -10.17 9.01 -20.57
CA TYR A 21 -9.41 7.76 -20.73
C TYR A 21 -7.96 7.90 -20.26
N ALA A 22 -7.26 8.96 -20.69
CA ALA A 22 -5.87 9.19 -20.27
C ALA A 22 -5.74 9.36 -18.75
N VAL A 23 -6.70 10.05 -18.12
CA VAL A 23 -6.76 10.15 -16.66
C VAL A 23 -6.96 8.76 -16.07
N ALA A 24 -7.99 8.00 -16.48
CA ALA A 24 -8.27 6.67 -15.94
C ALA A 24 -7.10 5.69 -16.06
N GLU A 25 -6.38 5.69 -17.19
CA GLU A 25 -5.19 4.87 -17.41
C GLU A 25 -4.06 5.26 -16.44
N SER A 26 -3.81 6.57 -16.25
CA SER A 26 -2.85 7.05 -15.25
C SER A 26 -3.25 6.69 -13.81
N GLN A 27 -4.56 6.64 -13.51
CA GLN A 27 -5.05 6.21 -12.19
C GLN A 27 -4.83 4.72 -11.96
N MET A 28 -5.03 3.92 -13.00
CA MET A 28 -4.82 2.47 -12.97
C MET A 28 -3.34 2.12 -12.81
N GLU A 29 -2.46 2.74 -13.61
CA GLU A 29 -1.01 2.56 -13.51
C GLU A 29 -0.49 2.95 -12.11
N TYR A 30 -0.98 4.07 -11.57
CA TYR A 30 -0.63 4.51 -10.23
C TYR A 30 -1.09 3.54 -9.14
N ALA A 31 -2.31 3.01 -9.27
CA ALA A 31 -2.85 2.02 -8.34
C ALA A 31 -2.04 0.71 -8.38
N GLU A 32 -1.70 0.21 -9.58
CA GLU A 32 -0.90 -0.99 -9.77
C GLU A 32 0.50 -0.84 -9.19
N LYS A 33 1.19 0.27 -9.48
CA LYS A 33 2.52 0.56 -8.94
C LYS A 33 2.50 0.62 -7.42
N THR A 34 1.46 1.22 -6.85
CA THR A 34 1.27 1.33 -5.41
C THR A 34 1.03 -0.02 -4.76
N GLN A 35 0.20 -0.87 -5.38
CA GLN A 35 -0.01 -2.24 -4.93
C GLN A 35 1.28 -3.07 -5.00
N GLY A 36 2.03 -2.97 -6.10
CA GLY A 36 3.34 -3.62 -6.24
C GLY A 36 4.34 -3.14 -5.19
N SER A 37 4.34 -1.84 -4.89
CA SER A 37 5.15 -1.27 -3.81
C SER A 37 4.80 -1.86 -2.45
N TRP A 38 3.51 -1.98 -2.13
CA TRP A 38 3.05 -2.63 -0.90
C TRP A 38 3.53 -4.08 -0.82
N LEU A 39 3.30 -4.89 -1.86
CA LEU A 39 3.71 -6.31 -1.85
C LEU A 39 5.20 -6.46 -1.60
N ARG A 40 6.02 -5.69 -2.33
CA ARG A 40 7.48 -5.70 -2.17
C ARG A 40 7.92 -5.27 -0.77
N GLN A 41 7.34 -4.20 -0.22
CA GLN A 41 7.69 -3.74 1.13
C GLN A 41 7.22 -4.71 2.21
N ASN A 42 6.11 -5.41 1.98
CA ASN A 42 5.65 -6.44 2.90
C ASN A 42 6.63 -7.62 2.92
N GLU A 43 7.08 -8.10 1.77
CA GLU A 43 8.06 -9.17 1.67
C GLU A 43 9.38 -8.82 2.39
N LEU A 44 9.92 -7.61 2.17
CA LEU A 44 11.12 -7.14 2.86
C LEU A 44 10.95 -7.12 4.38
N MET A 45 9.80 -6.62 4.85
CA MET A 45 9.48 -6.60 6.28
C MET A 45 9.36 -8.01 6.87
N GLU A 46 8.72 -8.95 6.17
CA GLU A 46 8.65 -10.35 6.64
C GLU A 46 10.03 -10.98 6.73
N ASN A 47 10.92 -10.72 5.76
CA ASN A 47 12.29 -11.24 5.79
C ASN A 47 13.07 -10.71 7.01
N SER A 48 13.01 -9.40 7.27
CA SER A 48 13.64 -8.79 8.46
C SER A 48 13.05 -9.32 9.77
N TYR A 49 11.72 -9.50 9.83
CA TYR A 49 11.05 -10.08 10.99
C TYR A 49 11.46 -11.54 11.24
N ASN A 50 11.47 -12.37 10.19
CA ASN A 50 11.82 -13.79 10.30
C ASN A 50 13.27 -13.97 10.74
N ARG A 51 14.19 -13.12 10.27
CA ARG A 51 15.58 -13.11 10.75
C ARG A 51 15.61 -12.87 12.27
N LEU A 52 14.96 -11.81 12.75
CA LEU A 52 14.92 -11.47 14.16
C LEU A 52 14.26 -12.57 15.02
N LEU A 53 13.22 -13.22 14.49
CA LEU A 53 12.56 -14.33 15.15
C LEU A 53 13.49 -15.54 15.29
N LEU A 54 14.20 -15.92 14.23
CA LEU A 54 15.15 -17.03 14.28
C LEU A 54 16.28 -16.77 15.27
N GLU A 55 16.78 -15.54 15.35
CA GLU A 55 17.76 -15.14 16.36
C GLU A 55 17.19 -15.28 17.77
N ALA A 56 15.95 -14.83 18.01
CA ALA A 56 15.30 -14.96 19.30
C ALA A 56 14.98 -16.42 19.68
N GLU A 57 14.69 -17.28 18.71
CA GLU A 57 14.45 -18.72 18.91
C GLU A 57 15.75 -19.49 19.20
N ALA A 58 16.90 -18.96 18.75
CA ALA A 58 18.20 -19.54 19.04
C ALA A 58 18.68 -19.26 20.48
N GLU A 59 18.07 -18.30 21.17
CA GLU A 59 18.36 -17.98 22.57
C GLU A 59 17.79 -19.06 23.53
N LEU A 60 18.47 -19.30 24.66
CA LEU A 60 18.04 -20.30 25.66
C LEU A 60 16.70 -19.98 26.34
N ASN A 61 16.20 -18.76 26.16
CA ASN A 61 14.93 -18.29 26.70
C ASN A 61 13.91 -18.15 25.56
N GLU A 62 12.91 -19.01 25.53
CA GLU A 62 11.84 -18.97 24.51
C GLU A 62 10.85 -17.80 24.70
N GLY A 63 10.85 -17.16 25.87
CA GLY A 63 9.91 -16.08 26.20
C GLY A 63 9.94 -14.90 25.21
N PRO A 64 11.11 -14.33 24.89
CA PRO A 64 11.28 -13.31 23.86
C PRO A 64 10.71 -13.68 22.48
N ALA A 65 10.95 -14.89 21.98
CA ALA A 65 10.42 -15.33 20.69
C ALA A 65 8.89 -15.35 20.68
N GLN A 66 8.26 -15.88 21.74
CA GLN A 66 6.81 -15.88 21.89
C GLN A 66 6.23 -14.45 21.97
N GLN A 67 6.92 -13.55 22.68
CA GLN A 67 6.54 -12.14 22.75
C GLN A 67 6.65 -11.46 21.38
N LEU A 68 7.68 -11.78 20.59
CA LEU A 68 7.88 -11.22 19.26
C LEU A 68 6.78 -11.66 18.29
N ILE A 69 6.39 -12.94 18.32
CA ILE A 69 5.25 -13.47 17.55
C ILE A 69 3.95 -12.75 17.91
N LYS A 70 3.69 -12.58 19.22
CA LYS A 70 2.51 -11.86 19.70
C LYS A 70 2.53 -10.39 19.26
N ALA A 71 3.66 -9.72 19.36
CA ALA A 71 3.82 -8.33 18.98
C ALA A 71 3.60 -8.13 17.47
N LYS A 72 4.16 -9.00 16.62
CA LYS A 72 3.95 -8.98 15.17
C LYS A 72 2.47 -9.10 14.81
N LYS A 73 1.76 -10.05 15.43
CA LYS A 73 0.32 -10.23 15.21
C LYS A 73 -0.47 -8.95 15.56
N GLN A 74 -0.21 -8.37 16.73
CA GLN A 74 -0.87 -7.13 17.16
C GLN A 74 -0.55 -5.96 16.24
N TRP A 75 0.69 -5.86 15.77
CA TRP A 75 1.10 -4.83 14.82
C TRP A 75 0.41 -5.01 13.46
N GLU A 76 0.23 -6.23 12.97
CA GLU A 76 -0.50 -6.50 11.72
C GLU A 76 -1.97 -6.09 11.82
N ASP A 77 -2.62 -6.44 12.93
CA ASP A 77 -3.99 -6.06 13.21
C ASP A 77 -4.13 -4.53 13.27
N PHE A 78 -3.22 -3.86 13.98
CA PHE A 78 -3.14 -2.40 14.01
C PHE A 78 -2.96 -1.81 12.61
N ARG A 79 -1.96 -2.27 11.85
CA ARG A 79 -1.65 -1.78 10.50
C ARG A 79 -2.87 -1.89 9.59
N LYS A 80 -3.54 -3.04 9.60
CA LYS A 80 -4.73 -3.29 8.77
C LYS A 80 -5.86 -2.34 9.14
N LEU A 81 -6.18 -2.23 10.44
CA LEU A 81 -7.27 -1.39 10.91
C LEU A 81 -6.98 0.09 10.66
N PHE A 82 -5.81 0.56 11.07
CA PHE A 82 -5.38 1.95 10.93
C PHE A 82 -5.39 2.40 9.47
N CYS A 83 -4.74 1.65 8.57
CA CYS A 83 -4.67 2.05 7.17
C CYS A 83 -6.03 2.06 6.49
N LYS A 84 -6.91 1.10 6.80
CA LYS A 84 -8.29 1.09 6.31
C LYS A 84 -9.10 2.28 6.84
N SER A 85 -8.95 2.62 8.12
CA SER A 85 -9.66 3.77 8.72
C SER A 85 -9.19 5.10 8.11
N VAL A 86 -7.88 5.31 8.01
CA VAL A 86 -7.32 6.54 7.44
C VAL A 86 -7.68 6.68 5.96
N SER A 87 -7.58 5.60 5.18
CA SER A 87 -7.95 5.62 3.77
C SER A 87 -9.44 5.87 3.57
N SER A 88 -10.30 5.32 4.43
CA SER A 88 -11.74 5.55 4.36
C SER A 88 -12.14 6.99 4.69
N ILE A 89 -11.42 7.66 5.60
CA ILE A 89 -11.73 9.03 6.02
C ILE A 89 -11.15 10.05 5.02
N TYR A 90 -9.89 9.85 4.61
CA TYR A 90 -9.13 10.86 3.87
C TYR A 90 -8.85 10.49 2.41
N GLY A 91 -9.13 9.26 2.00
CA GLY A 91 -8.72 8.76 0.68
C GLY A 91 -9.67 9.09 -0.47
N GLY A 92 -10.94 9.41 -0.20
CA GLY A 92 -11.92 9.72 -1.25
C GLY A 92 -11.97 8.64 -2.35
N GLN A 93 -11.91 9.06 -3.62
CA GLN A 93 -11.86 8.15 -4.78
C GLN A 93 -10.58 7.29 -4.85
N TRP A 94 -9.55 7.62 -4.06
CA TRP A 94 -8.24 6.96 -4.02
C TRP A 94 -8.02 6.10 -2.77
N ALA A 95 -9.08 5.79 -2.03
CA ALA A 95 -8.98 5.07 -0.76
C ALA A 95 -8.16 3.77 -0.86
N SER A 96 -8.36 2.96 -1.90
CA SER A 96 -7.60 1.70 -2.10
C SER A 96 -6.08 1.94 -2.26
N VAL A 97 -5.73 3.00 -3.00
CA VAL A 97 -4.33 3.36 -3.26
C VAL A 97 -3.67 3.88 -1.99
N HIS A 98 -4.33 4.79 -1.28
CA HIS A 98 -3.82 5.30 0.00
C HIS A 98 -3.74 4.23 1.10
N GLU A 99 -4.64 3.24 1.10
CA GLU A 99 -4.54 2.11 2.00
C GLU A 99 -3.26 1.30 1.72
N SER A 100 -2.97 1.04 0.45
CA SER A 100 -1.77 0.32 0.01
C SER A 100 -0.50 1.10 0.34
N GLU A 101 -0.45 2.41 0.09
CA GLU A 101 0.65 3.29 0.50
C GLU A 101 0.88 3.28 2.01
N CYS A 102 -0.19 3.38 2.80
CA CYS A 102 -0.11 3.35 4.26
C CYS A 102 0.50 2.02 4.73
N ARG A 103 0.04 0.89 4.18
CA ARG A 103 0.56 -0.44 4.51
C ARG A 103 2.04 -0.56 4.16
N ALA A 104 2.46 -0.03 3.02
CA ALA A 104 3.87 -0.02 2.58
C ALA A 104 4.75 0.83 3.53
N LYS A 105 4.28 2.02 3.92
CA LYS A 105 5.00 2.91 4.86
C LYS A 105 5.18 2.25 6.23
N LEU A 106 4.11 1.67 6.79
CA LEU A 106 4.20 0.97 8.06
C LEU A 106 5.09 -0.27 7.97
N ALA A 107 4.99 -1.06 6.90
CA ALA A 107 5.89 -2.20 6.68
C ALA A 107 7.37 -1.79 6.67
N LYS A 108 7.70 -0.70 5.95
CA LYS A 108 9.05 -0.15 5.94
C LYS A 108 9.51 0.33 7.32
N GLN A 109 8.63 0.91 8.13
CA GLN A 109 8.97 1.31 9.50
C GLN A 109 9.31 0.11 10.37
N LEU A 110 8.50 -0.95 10.33
CA LEU A 110 8.79 -2.18 11.08
C LEU A 110 10.06 -2.85 10.57
N GLN A 111 10.26 -2.91 9.25
CA GLN A 111 11.48 -3.41 8.63
C GLN A 111 12.71 -2.66 9.16
N ASN A 112 12.75 -1.34 9.04
CA ASN A 112 13.86 -0.52 9.52
C ASN A 112 14.12 -0.70 11.03
N THR A 113 13.05 -0.89 11.81
CA THR A 113 13.17 -1.16 13.25
C THR A 113 13.79 -2.53 13.47
N ALA A 114 13.27 -3.58 12.84
CA ALA A 114 13.82 -4.94 12.93
C ALA A 114 15.28 -5.01 12.46
N ASP A 115 15.62 -4.29 11.39
CA ASP A 115 16.99 -4.19 10.85
C ASP A 115 17.96 -3.41 11.75
N SER A 116 17.43 -2.62 12.70
CA SER A 116 18.27 -1.98 13.74
C SER A 116 18.61 -2.91 14.91
N TYR A 117 18.02 -4.11 14.93
CA TYR A 117 18.28 -5.16 15.91
C TYR A 117 18.82 -6.43 15.24
N GLY A 118 19.47 -7.25 16.06
CA GLY A 118 20.13 -8.47 15.60
C GLY A 118 21.58 -8.26 15.18
N TRP A 119 22.25 -9.36 14.88
CA TRP A 119 23.70 -9.41 14.60
C TRP A 119 23.99 -9.66 13.11
#